data_AF-A0A1Y1LHX3-F1
#
_entry.id   AF-A0A1Y1LHX3-F1
#
_cell.length_a   1.000
_cell.length_b   1.000
_cell.length_c   1.000
_cell.angle_alpha   90.00
_cell.angle_beta   90.00
_cell.angle_gamma   90.00
#
_symmetry.space_group_name_H-M   'P 1'
#
loop_
_entity.id
_entity.type
_entity.pdbx_description
1 polymer ?
#
loop_
_entity_poly.entity_id
_entity_poly.type
_entity_poly.pdbx_seq_one_letter_code
_entity_poly.pdbx_strand_id
1 'polypeptide(L)'
;MPLVLVEINNIRVLALLDTGASYNFISAKFVSKLNKIGTVKYTPCSSVVMLPDSSMVRVRKQVKVFVRIASLSWPISFYEFSSLNFDVILGIPSLNKMKVILNFESKNISFEFNRDIKIPFSSSPNLRKGILSSICEVKYNLNQVQNQQIASLITQ
;
A
#
# COMPACT_ATOMS: atom_id res chain seq x y z
N MET A 1 9.03 -4.87 9.23
CA MET A 1 7.78 -5.22 8.51
C MET A 1 7.81 -4.55 7.14
N PRO A 2 7.29 -5.17 6.06
CA PRO A 2 7.39 -4.62 4.71
C PRO A 2 6.46 -3.42 4.51
N LEU A 3 7.05 -2.25 4.25
CA LEU A 3 6.36 -0.99 3.99
C LEU A 3 6.55 -0.60 2.53
N VAL A 4 5.46 -0.41 1.79
CA VAL A 4 5.49 0.02 0.40
C VAL A 4 4.90 1.43 0.28
N LEU A 5 5.49 2.23 -0.61
CA LEU A 5 4.94 3.54 -0.94
C LEU A 5 3.68 3.35 -1.79
N VAL A 6 2.56 3.88 -1.31
CA VAL A 6 1.30 3.93 -2.03
C VAL A 6 0.81 5.35 -2.15
N GLU A 7 -0.13 5.58 -3.06
CA GLU A 7 -0.82 6.85 -3.20
C GLU A 7 -2.32 6.67 -3.06
N ILE A 8 -2.94 7.54 -2.26
CA ILE A 8 -4.39 7.58 -2.02
C ILE A 8 -4.82 9.04 -2.12
N ASN A 9 -5.74 9.35 -3.03
CA ASN A 9 -6.15 10.73 -3.35
C ASN A 9 -4.94 11.68 -3.51
N ASN A 10 -3.94 11.33 -4.33
CA ASN A 10 -2.73 12.16 -4.54
C ASN A 10 -1.85 12.35 -3.29
N ILE A 11 -2.14 11.70 -2.15
CA ILE A 11 -1.28 11.69 -0.97
C ILE A 11 -0.45 10.41 -0.97
N ARG A 12 0.87 10.58 -1.05
CA ARG A 12 1.84 9.49 -0.88
C ARG A 12 1.99 9.11 0.60
N VAL A 13 1.91 7.82 0.90
CA VAL A 13 1.96 7.26 2.25
C VAL A 13 2.62 5.89 2.24
N LEU A 14 3.29 5.53 3.33
CA LEU A 14 3.79 4.18 3.52
C LEU A 14 2.66 3.30 4.04
N ALA A 15 2.30 2.27 3.26
CA ALA A 15 1.39 1.23 3.69
C ALA A 15 2.17 0.02 4.19
N LEU A 16 1.76 -0.49 5.35
CA LEU A 16 2.23 -1.77 5.85
C LEU A 16 1.56 -2.90 5.07
N LEU A 17 2.34 -3.84 4.55
CA LEU A 17 1.85 -5.08 3.98
C LEU A 17 1.85 -6.14 5.08
N ASP A 18 0.67 -6.58 5.50
CA ASP A 18 0.51 -7.45 6.67
C ASP A 18 -0.25 -8.73 6.32
N THR A 19 0.48 -9.83 6.18
CA THR A 19 -0.11 -11.15 5.93
C THR A 19 -0.80 -11.75 7.17
N GLY A 20 -0.55 -11.19 8.37
CA GLY A 20 -1.24 -11.58 9.60
C GLY A 20 -2.57 -10.85 9.81
N ALA A 21 -2.82 -9.76 9.07
CA ALA A 21 -4.04 -8.99 9.20
C ALA A 21 -5.19 -9.56 8.35
N SER A 22 -6.29 -9.95 9.01
CA SER A 22 -7.51 -10.42 8.34
C SER A 22 -8.29 -9.30 7.62
N TYR A 23 -7.96 -8.04 7.91
CA TYR A 23 -8.64 -6.88 7.34
C TYR A 23 -7.65 -5.79 6.92
N ASN A 24 -8.13 -4.85 6.11
CA ASN A 24 -7.41 -3.62 5.83
C ASN A 24 -7.77 -2.56 6.87
N PHE A 25 -6.78 -1.82 7.34
CA PHE A 25 -6.97 -0.73 8.30
C PHE A 25 -6.42 0.59 7.78
N ILE A 26 -7.06 1.68 8.16
CA ILE A 26 -6.62 3.03 7.86
C ILE A 26 -6.79 3.89 9.12
N SER A 27 -5.81 4.75 9.40
CA SER A 27 -5.86 5.57 10.61
C SER A 27 -6.89 6.68 10.46
N ALA A 28 -7.64 6.98 11.52
CA ALA A 28 -8.57 8.12 11.53
C ALA A 28 -7.86 9.45 11.21
N LYS A 29 -6.60 9.60 11.65
CA LYS A 29 -5.74 10.73 11.34
C LYS A 29 -5.48 10.85 9.83
N PHE A 30 -5.19 9.74 9.15
CA PHE A 30 -4.93 9.75 7.73
C PHE A 30 -6.21 9.98 6.92
N VAL A 31 -7.32 9.36 7.34
CA VAL A 31 -8.65 9.62 6.77
C VAL A 31 -9.03 11.10 6.86
N SER A 32 -8.78 11.75 8.00
CA SER A 32 -8.99 13.20 8.15
C SER A 32 -8.16 14.01 7.15
N LYS A 33 -6.91 13.62 6.89
CA LYS A 33 -6.06 14.26 5.86
C LYS A 33 -6.63 14.07 4.46
N LEU A 34 -7.07 12.86 4.12
CA LEU A 34 -7.72 12.57 2.83
C LEU A 34 -8.97 13.43 2.64
N ASN A 35 -9.79 13.58 3.69
CA ASN A 35 -11.00 14.40 3.64
C ASN A 35 -10.74 15.90 3.38
N LYS A 36 -9.58 16.43 3.79
CA LYS A 36 -9.22 17.84 3.55
C LYS A 36 -8.92 18.15 2.10
N ILE A 37 -8.52 17.16 1.31
CA ILE A 37 -8.14 17.32 -0.09
C ILE A 37 -9.20 16.78 -1.06
N GLY A 38 -10.21 16.07 -0.56
CA GLY A 38 -11.31 15.53 -1.34
C GLY A 38 -12.23 14.67 -0.50
N THR A 39 -13.45 14.41 -0.97
CA THR A 39 -14.45 13.67 -0.18
C THR A 39 -14.14 12.18 -0.12
N VAL A 40 -13.92 11.64 1.09
CA VAL A 40 -13.90 10.20 1.33
C VAL A 40 -15.31 9.70 1.61
N LYS A 41 -15.75 8.65 0.89
CA LYS A 41 -17.03 8.00 1.13
C LYS A 41 -16.93 7.06 2.33
N TYR A 42 -17.79 7.28 3.31
CA TYR A 42 -17.93 6.43 4.49
C TYR A 42 -19.12 5.50 4.33
N THR A 43 -18.97 4.28 4.82
CA THR A 43 -20.07 3.34 5.04
C THR A 43 -20.12 3.00 6.52
N PRO A 44 -21.27 3.14 7.19
CA PRO A 44 -21.41 2.66 8.56
C PRO A 44 -21.18 1.15 8.59
N CYS A 45 -20.48 0.67 9.61
CA CYS A 45 -20.30 -0.76 9.84
C CYS A 45 -20.43 -1.07 11.32
N SER A 46 -20.54 -2.36 11.65
CA SER A 46 -20.46 -2.82 13.02
C SER A 46 -19.67 -4.12 13.05
N SER A 47 -18.36 -3.99 13.15
CA SER A 47 -17.43 -5.12 13.18
C SER A 47 -16.64 -5.08 14.47
N VAL A 48 -16.37 -6.25 15.04
CA VAL A 48 -15.46 -6.39 16.19
C VAL A 48 -14.18 -7.00 15.67
N VAL A 49 -13.06 -6.35 15.96
CA VAL A 49 -11.72 -6.75 15.53
C VAL A 49 -10.91 -7.08 16.78
N MET A 50 -10.25 -8.23 16.74
CA MET A 50 -9.27 -8.61 17.75
C MET A 50 -7.91 -8.01 17.39
N LEU A 51 -7.30 -7.31 18.33
CA LEU A 51 -5.96 -6.77 18.20
C LEU A 51 -4.91 -7.83 18.57
N PRO A 52 -3.61 -7.59 18.25
CA PRO A 52 -2.54 -8.53 18.61
C PRO A 52 -2.40 -8.81 20.11
N ASP A 53 -2.83 -7.89 20.97
CA ASP A 53 -2.85 -8.04 22.43
C ASP A 53 -4.11 -8.77 22.93
N SER A 54 -4.89 -9.40 22.03
CA SER A 54 -6.17 -10.05 22.30
C SER A 54 -7.29 -9.12 22.78
N SER A 55 -7.07 -7.81 22.81
CA SER A 55 -8.15 -6.86 23.06
C SER A 55 -9.13 -6.80 21.89
N MET A 56 -10.39 -6.56 22.19
CA MET A 56 -11.46 -6.48 21.20
C MET A 56 -11.87 -5.03 21.00
N VAL A 57 -11.82 -4.55 19.77
CA VAL A 57 -12.24 -3.18 19.43
C VAL A 57 -13.36 -3.20 18.41
N ARG A 58 -14.39 -2.40 18.68
CA ARG A 58 -15.51 -2.22 17.77
C ARG A 58 -15.18 -1.13 16.75
N VAL A 59 -15.14 -1.51 15.47
CA VAL A 59 -15.04 -0.58 14.36
C VAL A 59 -16.42 -0.24 13.82
N ARG A 60 -16.68 1.06 13.67
CA ARG A 60 -18.00 1.61 13.32
C ARG A 60 -18.07 2.20 11.91
N LYS A 61 -16.93 2.36 11.25
CA LYS A 61 -16.83 3.02 9.94
C LYS A 61 -15.89 2.26 9.02
N GLN A 62 -16.31 2.15 7.77
CA GLN A 62 -15.45 1.78 6.67
C GLN A 62 -15.30 2.96 5.71
N VAL A 63 -14.16 3.02 5.04
CA VAL A 63 -13.91 3.94 3.93
C VAL A 63 -13.49 3.15 2.70
N LYS A 64 -13.97 3.57 1.53
CA LYS A 64 -13.56 2.99 0.25
C LYS A 64 -12.77 4.02 -0.54
N VAL A 65 -11.52 3.69 -0.85
CA VAL A 65 -10.59 4.56 -1.56
C VAL A 65 -9.84 3.79 -2.64
N PHE A 66 -9.33 4.49 -3.65
CA PHE A 66 -8.40 3.90 -4.61
C PHE A 66 -6.99 3.95 -4.03
N VAL A 67 -6.35 2.79 -3.95
CA VAL A 67 -4.94 2.66 -3.57
C VAL A 67 -4.14 2.43 -4.82
N ARG A 68 -3.20 3.32 -5.09
CA ARG A 68 -2.29 3.23 -6.23
C ARG A 68 -0.91 2.81 -5.79
N ILE A 69 -0.35 1.81 -6.46
CA ILE A 69 1.03 1.36 -6.30
C ILE A 69 1.68 1.36 -7.68
N ALA A 70 2.70 2.19 -7.87
CA ALA A 70 3.22 2.54 -9.20
C ALA A 70 2.10 3.04 -10.15
N SER A 71 1.90 2.37 -11.30
CA SER A 71 0.87 2.71 -12.29
C SER A 71 -0.46 1.97 -12.07
N LEU A 72 -0.52 1.06 -11.09
CA LEU A 72 -1.67 0.18 -10.87
C LEU A 72 -2.55 0.71 -9.73
N SER A 73 -3.87 0.62 -9.88
CA SER A 73 -4.84 1.19 -8.95
C SER A 73 -5.95 0.20 -8.61
N TRP A 74 -6.27 0.08 -7.32
CA TRP A 74 -7.32 -0.82 -6.83
C TRP A 74 -8.30 -0.11 -5.89
N PRO A 75 -9.61 -0.35 -6.03
CA PRO A 75 -10.57 0.09 -5.03
C PRO A 75 -10.47 -0.82 -3.80
N ILE A 76 -10.07 -0.26 -2.66
CA ILE A 76 -9.88 -0.98 -1.40
C ILE A 76 -10.82 -0.40 -0.34
N SER A 77 -11.50 -1.29 0.38
CA SER A 77 -12.27 -0.95 1.57
C SER A 77 -11.39 -1.14 2.81
N PHE A 78 -11.39 -0.14 3.68
CA PHE A 78 -10.65 -0.12 4.94
C PHE A 78 -11.60 0.06 6.12
N TYR A 79 -11.28 -0.59 7.22
CA TYR A 79 -11.81 -0.24 8.53
C TYR A 79 -11.05 0.95 9.09
N GLU A 80 -11.77 2.01 9.47
CA GLU A 80 -11.16 3.17 10.13
C GLU A 80 -10.84 2.83 11.58
N PHE A 81 -9.59 3.05 11.99
CA PHE A 81 -9.11 2.75 13.34
C PHE A 81 -8.40 3.95 13.95
N SER A 82 -8.80 4.35 15.17
CA SER A 82 -8.26 5.56 15.82
C SER A 82 -6.85 5.37 16.36
N SER A 83 -6.55 4.18 16.90
CA SER A 83 -5.30 3.89 17.62
C SER A 83 -4.27 3.16 16.75
N LEU A 84 -4.25 3.44 15.44
CA LEU A 84 -3.37 2.76 14.49
C LEU A 84 -2.00 3.45 14.44
N ASN A 85 -0.94 2.67 14.66
CA ASN A 85 0.45 3.17 14.57
C ASN A 85 0.92 3.41 13.12
N PHE A 86 0.19 2.87 12.15
CA PHE A 86 0.43 3.07 10.73
C PHE A 86 -0.72 3.88 10.12
N ASP A 87 -0.45 4.68 9.09
CA ASP A 87 -1.52 5.38 8.37
C ASP A 87 -2.39 4.39 7.58
N VAL A 88 -1.78 3.35 7.01
CA VAL A 88 -2.44 2.33 6.17
C VAL A 88 -1.85 0.95 6.45
N ILE A 89 -2.71 -0.05 6.65
CA ILE A 89 -2.38 -1.48 6.68
C ILE A 89 -3.18 -2.19 5.57
N LEU A 90 -2.47 -2.86 4.67
CA LEU A 90 -3.01 -3.72 3.64
C LEU A 90 -2.91 -5.16 4.12
N GLY A 91 -4.05 -5.70 4.57
CA GLY A 91 -4.16 -7.08 5.02
C GLY A 91 -4.34 -8.08 3.88
N ILE A 92 -4.50 -9.35 4.24
CA ILE A 92 -4.71 -10.46 3.29
C ILE A 92 -5.78 -10.18 2.23
N PRO A 93 -6.94 -9.56 2.52
CA PRO A 93 -7.94 -9.27 1.49
C PRO A 93 -7.39 -8.41 0.35
N SER A 94 -6.60 -7.38 0.66
CA SER A 94 -5.95 -6.54 -0.36
C SER A 94 -4.82 -7.28 -1.05
N LEU A 95 -3.95 -7.95 -0.28
CA LEU A 95 -2.80 -8.67 -0.84
C LEU A 95 -3.23 -9.73 -1.85
N ASN A 96 -4.28 -10.49 -1.54
CA ASN A 96 -4.88 -11.48 -2.44
C ASN A 96 -5.55 -10.82 -3.65
N LYS A 97 -6.30 -9.74 -3.45
CA LYS A 97 -6.96 -9.01 -4.55
C LYS A 97 -5.96 -8.44 -5.55
N MET A 98 -4.86 -7.88 -5.04
CA MET A 98 -3.78 -7.32 -5.85
C MET A 98 -2.84 -8.40 -6.39
N LYS A 99 -2.94 -9.65 -5.92
CA LYS A 99 -2.06 -10.76 -6.27
C LYS A 99 -0.59 -10.44 -5.98
N VAL A 100 -0.33 -9.87 -4.80
CA VAL A 100 1.02 -9.45 -4.37
C VAL A 100 1.89 -10.68 -4.09
N ILE A 101 3.11 -10.65 -4.62
CA ILE A 101 4.20 -11.54 -4.26
C ILE A 101 5.22 -10.74 -3.46
N LEU A 102 5.46 -11.13 -2.20
CA LEU A 102 6.47 -10.54 -1.33
C LEU A 102 7.79 -11.31 -1.46
N ASN A 103 8.85 -10.66 -1.93
CA ASN A 103 10.19 -11.24 -1.94
C ASN A 103 11.06 -10.55 -0.86
N PHE A 104 11.33 -11.28 0.23
CA PHE A 104 12.08 -10.76 1.37
C PHE A 104 13.59 -10.70 1.14
N GLU A 105 14.13 -11.60 0.34
CA GLU A 105 15.55 -11.62 -0.03
C GLU A 105 15.93 -10.37 -0.82
N SER A 106 15.17 -10.09 -1.88
CA SER A 106 15.39 -8.94 -2.77
C SER A 106 14.63 -7.66 -2.36
N LYS A 107 13.91 -7.71 -1.23
CA LYS A 107 13.17 -6.59 -0.61
C LYS A 107 12.26 -5.82 -1.58
N ASN A 108 11.51 -6.56 -2.39
CA ASN A 108 10.54 -5.98 -3.31
C ASN A 108 9.23 -6.78 -3.33
N ILE A 109 8.18 -6.09 -3.76
CA ILE A 109 6.96 -6.73 -4.20
C ILE A 109 6.91 -6.78 -5.72
N SER A 110 6.21 -7.80 -6.21
CA SER A 110 5.72 -7.86 -7.59
C SER A 110 4.28 -8.35 -7.59
N PHE A 111 3.68 -8.48 -8.77
CA PHE A 111 2.32 -8.98 -8.91
C PHE A 111 2.31 -10.30 -9.69
N GLU A 112 1.41 -11.22 -9.38
CA GLU A 112 1.33 -12.52 -10.07
C GLU A 112 1.13 -12.35 -11.58
N PHE A 113 0.32 -11.37 -11.99
CA PHE A 113 0.04 -11.03 -13.39
C PHE A 113 1.14 -10.20 -14.07
N ASN A 114 2.11 -9.68 -13.31
CA ASN A 114 3.25 -8.93 -13.85
C ASN A 114 4.42 -8.97 -12.87
N ARG A 115 5.33 -9.95 -13.09
CA ARG A 115 6.47 -10.19 -12.21
C ARG A 115 7.65 -9.25 -12.49
N ASP A 116 7.64 -8.55 -13.62
CA ASP A 116 8.73 -7.65 -14.04
C ASP A 116 8.64 -6.31 -13.30
N ILE A 117 7.45 -5.92 -12.86
CA ILE A 117 7.28 -4.78 -11.96
C ILE A 117 7.83 -5.15 -10.59
N LYS A 118 9.01 -4.62 -10.26
CA LYS A 118 9.65 -4.73 -8.94
C LYS A 118 9.50 -3.42 -8.17
N ILE A 119 8.69 -3.43 -7.12
CA ILE A 119 8.47 -2.26 -6.27
C ILE A 119 9.20 -2.49 -4.95
N PRO A 120 10.20 -1.67 -4.60
CA PRO A 120 10.94 -1.87 -3.37
C PRO A 120 10.03 -1.62 -2.15
N PHE A 121 10.25 -2.40 -1.09
CA PHE A 121 9.67 -2.13 0.21
C PHE A 121 10.77 -1.89 1.25
N SER A 122 10.46 -1.06 2.25
CA SER A 122 11.35 -0.79 3.39
C SER A 122 10.95 -1.67 4.57
N SER A 123 11.92 -2.04 5.41
CA SER A 123 11.66 -2.62 6.73
C SER A 123 11.59 -1.56 7.85
N SER A 124 11.96 -0.30 7.55
CA SER A 124 12.03 0.81 8.50
C SER A 124 10.92 1.85 8.25
N PRO A 125 10.09 2.16 9.27
CA PRO A 125 9.08 3.21 9.20
C PRO A 125 9.66 4.64 9.16
N ASN A 126 10.96 4.79 9.49
CA ASN A 126 11.64 6.09 9.54
C ASN A 126 12.26 6.54 8.21
N LEU A 127 12.08 5.81 7.11
CA LEU A 127 12.48 6.35 5.81
C LEU A 127 11.58 7.54 5.48
N ARG A 128 12.18 8.74 5.43
CA ARG A 128 11.48 9.96 5.04
C ARG A 128 10.78 9.74 3.71
N LYS A 129 9.49 10.12 3.62
CA LYS A 129 8.65 9.96 2.41
C LYS A 129 9.37 10.39 1.13
N GLY A 130 10.19 11.46 1.19
CA GLY A 130 11.00 11.95 0.08
C GLY A 130 12.06 10.97 -0.42
N ILE A 131 12.72 10.23 0.49
CA ILE A 131 13.78 9.28 0.14
C ILE A 131 13.17 8.06 -0.58
N LEU A 132 12.05 7.54 -0.08
CA LEU A 132 11.38 6.41 -0.74
C LEU A 132 10.79 6.77 -2.09
N SER A 133 10.17 7.95 -2.23
CA SER A 133 9.69 8.40 -3.54
C SER A 133 10.82 8.53 -4.55
N SER A 134 11.94 9.14 -4.15
CA SER A 134 13.11 9.27 -5.02
C SER A 134 13.73 7.92 -5.37
N ILE A 135 13.85 6.99 -4.41
CA ILE A 135 14.37 5.64 -4.68
C ILE A 135 13.45 4.87 -5.63
N CYS A 136 12.13 4.92 -5.42
CA CYS A 136 11.16 4.24 -6.28
C CYS A 136 11.15 4.83 -7.69
N GLU A 137 11.14 6.16 -7.83
CA GLU A 137 11.18 6.85 -9.13
C GLU A 137 12.49 6.56 -9.88
N VAL A 138 13.64 6.64 -9.22
CA VAL A 138 14.95 6.33 -9.82
C VAL A 138 15.02 4.88 -10.28
N LYS A 139 14.61 3.91 -9.45
CA LYS A 139 14.62 2.48 -9.84
C LYS A 139 13.65 2.18 -10.97
N TYR A 140 12.46 2.79 -10.96
CA TYR A 140 11.50 2.62 -12.04
C TYR A 140 12.04 3.17 -13.37
N ASN A 141 12.63 4.36 -13.36
CA ASN A 141 13.22 4.97 -14.56
C ASN A 141 14.40 4.15 -15.09
N LEU A 142 15.28 3.64 -14.21
CA LEU A 142 16.39 2.77 -14.62
C LEU A 142 15.90 1.49 -15.31
N ASN A 143 14.86 0.84 -14.77
CA ASN A 143 14.27 -0.35 -15.38
C ASN A 143 13.63 -0.04 -16.75
N GLN A 144 12.98 1.12 -16.91
CA GLN A 144 12.42 1.53 -18.19
C GLN A 144 13.51 1.78 -19.24
N VAL A 145 14.60 2.45 -18.87
CA VAL A 145 15.75 2.70 -19.77
C VAL A 145 16.39 1.38 -20.20
N GLN A 146 16.61 0.44 -19.28
CA GLN A 146 17.14 -0.88 -19.63
C GLN A 146 16.21 -1.66 -20.56
N ASN A 147 14.90 -1.66 -20.30
CA ASN A 147 13.93 -2.36 -21.15
C ASN A 147 13.83 -1.74 -22.55
N GLN A 148 13.96 -0.41 -22.68
CA GLN A 148 14.01 0.27 -23.98
C GLN A 148 15.30 -0.04 -24.75
N GLN A 149 16.45 -0.10 -24.08
CA GLN A 149 17.71 -0.47 -24.71
C GLN A 149 17.69 -1.92 -25.22
N ILE A 150 17.15 -2.85 -24.44
CA ILE A 150 16.99 -4.26 -24.85
C ILE A 150 15.99 -4.36 -26.02
N ALA A 151 14.87 -3.64 -25.99
CA ALA A 151 13.91 -3.63 -27.10
C ALA A 151 14.53 -3.07 -28.40
N SER A 152 15.40 -2.06 -28.31
CA SER A 152 16.09 -1.50 -29.47
C SER A 152 17.15 -2.42 -30.09
N LEU A 153 17.69 -3.36 -29.31
CA LEU A 153 18.67 -4.36 -29.77
C LEU A 153 18.04 -5.59 -30.42
N ILE A 154 16.75 -5.87 -30.13
CA ILE A 154 16.02 -7.02 -30.68
C ILE A 154 15.31 -6.67 -32.00
N THR A 155 15.22 -5.38 -32.35
CA THR A 155 14.55 -4.89 -33.56
C THR A 155 15.53 -4.53 -34.70
N GLN A 156 16.78 -5.01 -34.63
CA GLN A 156 17.81 -4.85 -35.69
C GLN A 156 18.14 -6.19 -36.35
#